data_AF-A0A529HDH5-F1
#
_entry.id   AF-A0A529HDH5-F1
#
_cell.length_a   1.000
_cell.length_b   1.000
_cell.length_c   1.000
_cell.angle_alpha   90.00
_cell.angle_beta   90.00
_cell.angle_gamma   90.00
#
_symmetry.space_group_name_H-M   'P 1'
#
loop_
_entity.id
_entity.type
_entity.pdbx_description
1 polymer ?
#
loop_
_entity_poly.entity_id
_entity_poly.type
_entity_poly.pdbx_seq_one_letter_code
_entity_poly.pdbx_strand_id
1 'polypeptide(L)'
;GEPGVRYHYEQISSAVNTPIMVYNIPQYTGFDITPDVYKRFSEIDTVKYIKDSTSNMMRIDQLSAQGARVFNGCDYLNFYSLLSGAPGVFTGSGNAVPQQLVRLYDLVQSKNLAEATALWLKLRPLSLLLWT
;
A
#
# COMPACT_ATOMS: atom_id res chain seq x y z
N GLY A 1 -22.16 -2.34 -3.69
CA GLY A 1 -22.06 -1.76 -2.33
C GLY A 1 -21.29 -2.71 -1.43
N GLU A 2 -20.99 -2.30 -0.20
CA GLU A 2 -20.10 -3.03 0.71
C GLU A 2 -20.43 -4.53 0.87
N PRO A 3 -21.69 -4.97 1.05
CA PRO A 3 -22.00 -6.40 1.25
C PRO A 3 -21.54 -7.28 0.09
N GLY A 4 -21.67 -6.81 -1.15
CA GLY A 4 -21.23 -7.56 -2.33
C GLY A 4 -19.71 -7.66 -2.44
N VAL A 5 -18.99 -6.59 -2.06
CA VAL A 5 -17.51 -6.60 -2.05
C VAL A 5 -16.99 -7.51 -0.94
N ARG A 6 -17.60 -7.48 0.25
CA ARG A 6 -17.26 -8.41 1.33
C ARG A 6 -17.49 -9.85 0.90
N TYR A 7 -18.67 -10.15 0.35
CA TYR A 7 -19.01 -11.49 -0.15
C TYR A 7 -17.98 -11.98 -1.17
N HIS A 8 -17.53 -11.13 -2.09
CA HIS A 8 -16.47 -11.46 -3.04
C HIS A 8 -15.17 -11.91 -2.35
N TYR A 9 -14.69 -11.17 -1.35
CA TYR A 9 -13.50 -11.56 -0.58
C TYR A 9 -13.72 -12.84 0.24
N GLU A 10 -14.91 -13.05 0.80
CA GLU A 10 -15.26 -14.28 1.53
C GLU A 10 -15.26 -15.51 0.61
N GLN A 11 -15.78 -15.38 -0.62
CA GLN A 11 -15.75 -16.47 -1.59
C GLN A 11 -14.31 -16.82 -2.00
N ILE A 12 -13.45 -15.82 -2.21
CA ILE A 12 -12.03 -16.07 -2.48
C ILE A 12 -11.36 -16.74 -1.27
N SER A 13 -11.59 -16.21 -0.06
CA SER A 13 -11.05 -16.75 1.19
C SER A 13 -11.44 -18.21 1.43
N SER A 14 -12.63 -18.61 0.97
CA SER A 14 -13.12 -19.99 1.11
C SER A 14 -12.49 -20.94 0.09
N ALA A 15 -11.97 -20.40 -1.02
CA ALA A 15 -11.39 -21.17 -2.12
C ALA A 15 -9.85 -21.31 -2.04
N VAL A 16 -9.17 -20.48 -1.23
CA VAL A 16 -7.70 -20.47 -1.16
C VAL A 16 -7.19 -20.42 0.28
N ASN A 17 -6.01 -21.01 0.51
CA ASN A 17 -5.30 -20.93 1.79
C ASN A 17 -4.24 -19.81 1.84
N THR A 18 -4.04 -19.11 0.73
CA THR A 18 -3.03 -18.05 0.62
C THR A 18 -3.52 -16.76 1.30
N PRO A 19 -2.65 -16.01 2.01
CA PRO A 19 -2.98 -14.70 2.52
C PRO A 19 -3.49 -13.76 1.42
N ILE A 20 -4.59 -13.07 1.69
CA ILE A 20 -5.23 -12.11 0.80
C ILE A 20 -4.78 -10.70 1.19
N MET A 21 -4.41 -9.93 0.17
CA MET A 21 -4.24 -8.48 0.24
C MET A 21 -5.45 -7.82 -0.38
N VAL A 22 -6.21 -7.09 0.42
CA VAL A 22 -7.27 -6.23 -0.09
C VAL A 22 -6.64 -5.10 -0.90
N TYR A 23 -7.14 -4.84 -2.10
CA TYR A 23 -6.63 -3.75 -2.93
C TYR A 23 -7.64 -2.60 -3.01
N ASN A 24 -7.30 -1.46 -2.41
CA ASN A 24 -8.10 -0.24 -2.45
C ASN A 24 -7.57 0.74 -3.51
N ILE A 25 -8.38 1.00 -4.56
CA ILE A 25 -8.11 2.00 -5.61
C ILE A 25 -9.43 2.59 -6.15
N PRO A 26 -10.15 3.37 -5.32
CA PRO A 26 -11.52 3.80 -5.61
C PRO A 26 -11.67 4.59 -6.92
N GLN A 27 -10.60 5.24 -7.38
CA GLN A 27 -10.58 5.98 -8.64
C GLN A 27 -10.91 5.08 -9.85
N TYR A 28 -10.61 3.78 -9.78
CA TYR A 28 -10.90 2.81 -10.85
C TYR A 28 -12.00 1.80 -10.49
N THR A 29 -12.24 1.54 -9.20
CA THR A 29 -13.23 0.54 -8.77
C THR A 29 -14.59 1.15 -8.43
N GLY A 30 -14.67 2.46 -8.19
CA GLY A 30 -15.89 3.15 -7.75
C GLY A 30 -16.35 2.78 -6.33
N PHE A 31 -15.54 2.03 -5.58
CA PHE A 31 -15.82 1.65 -4.19
C PHE A 31 -14.58 1.88 -3.32
N ASP A 32 -14.70 2.73 -2.30
CA ASP A 32 -13.63 3.04 -1.36
C ASP A 32 -13.68 2.12 -0.14
N ILE A 33 -12.61 1.38 0.07
CA ILE A 33 -12.38 0.57 1.26
C ILE A 33 -11.76 1.49 2.32
N THR A 34 -12.63 2.23 3.02
CA THR A 34 -12.23 3.10 4.14
C THR A 34 -11.65 2.29 5.31
N PRO A 35 -10.99 2.92 6.30
CA PRO A 35 -10.50 2.20 7.47
C PRO A 35 -11.58 1.40 8.20
N ASP A 36 -12.79 1.96 8.32
CA ASP A 36 -13.95 1.28 8.91
C ASP A 36 -14.40 0.06 8.10
N VAL A 37 -14.40 0.16 6.76
CA VAL A 37 -14.72 -0.97 5.88
C VAL A 37 -13.64 -2.04 6.01
N TYR A 38 -12.36 -1.65 5.98
CA TYR A 38 -11.25 -2.58 6.14
C TYR A 38 -11.30 -3.31 7.47
N LYS A 39 -11.66 -2.62 8.57
CA LYS A 39 -11.83 -3.25 9.89
C LYS A 39 -12.77 -4.45 9.81
N ARG A 40 -13.92 -4.30 9.15
CA ARG A 40 -14.85 -5.42 8.93
C ARG A 40 -14.22 -6.48 8.02
N PHE A 41 -13.56 -6.10 6.93
CA PHE A 41 -12.95 -7.07 6.01
C PHE A 41 -11.81 -7.86 6.66
N SER A 42 -11.11 -7.28 7.62
CA SER A 42 -10.04 -7.92 8.38
C SER A 42 -10.52 -9.05 9.30
N GLU A 43 -11.83 -9.17 9.52
CA GLU A 43 -12.45 -10.32 10.19
C GLU A 43 -12.46 -11.57 9.31
N ILE A 44 -12.21 -11.43 7.99
CA ILE A 44 -12.04 -12.58 7.08
C ILE A 44 -10.63 -13.15 7.32
N ASP A 45 -10.55 -14.40 7.77
CA ASP A 45 -9.30 -15.01 8.27
C ASP A 45 -8.11 -14.88 7.31
N THR A 46 -8.32 -15.00 6.00
CA THR A 46 -7.23 -14.91 5.02
C THR A 46 -6.83 -13.47 4.69
N VAL A 47 -7.64 -12.45 5.01
CA VAL A 47 -7.30 -11.03 4.77
C VAL A 47 -6.22 -10.59 5.77
N LYS A 48 -4.98 -10.48 5.28
CA LYS A 48 -3.81 -10.14 6.12
C LYS A 48 -3.21 -8.77 5.82
N TYR A 49 -3.54 -8.19 4.67
CA TYR A 49 -2.90 -6.96 4.18
C TYR A 49 -3.91 -6.08 3.46
N ILE A 50 -3.53 -4.81 3.29
CA ILE A 50 -4.19 -3.89 2.37
C ILE A 50 -3.14 -3.16 1.54
N LYS A 51 -3.34 -3.11 0.22
CA LYS A 51 -2.66 -2.15 -0.66
C LYS A 51 -3.57 -0.93 -0.81
N ASP A 52 -3.10 0.24 -0.38
CA ASP A 52 -3.85 1.49 -0.52
C ASP A 52 -3.26 2.36 -1.64
N SER A 53 -4.08 2.70 -2.63
CA SER A 53 -3.73 3.56 -3.77
C SER A 53 -4.56 4.84 -3.80
N THR A 54 -5.05 5.29 -2.64
CA THR A 54 -5.83 6.54 -2.53
C THR A 54 -4.97 7.79 -2.63
N SER A 55 -3.64 7.65 -2.67
CA SER A 55 -2.68 8.77 -2.59
C SER A 55 -2.82 9.64 -1.34
N ASN A 56 -3.43 9.09 -0.28
CA ASN A 56 -3.66 9.80 0.96
C ASN A 56 -2.79 9.22 2.10
N MET A 57 -1.78 9.96 2.53
CA MET A 57 -0.91 9.50 3.61
C MET A 57 -1.65 9.36 4.95
N MET A 58 -2.67 10.19 5.21
CA MET A 58 -3.55 10.05 6.38
C MET A 58 -4.33 8.73 6.33
N ARG A 59 -4.71 8.26 5.13
CA ARG A 59 -5.39 6.96 4.98
C ARG A 59 -4.48 5.80 5.42
N ILE A 60 -3.21 5.85 5.01
CA ILE A 60 -2.20 4.85 5.39
C ILE A 60 -2.00 4.85 6.92
N ASP A 61 -1.91 6.03 7.52
CA ASP A 61 -1.75 6.18 8.97
C ASP A 61 -2.96 5.61 9.74
N GLN A 62 -4.19 6.00 9.37
CA GLN A 62 -5.42 5.50 9.99
C GLN A 62 -5.56 3.97 9.90
N LEU A 63 -5.23 3.38 8.74
CA LEU A 63 -5.22 1.93 8.57
C LEU A 63 -4.14 1.26 9.45
N SER A 64 -2.95 1.85 9.52
CA SER A 64 -1.85 1.32 10.34
C SER A 64 -2.16 1.40 11.84
N ALA A 65 -2.80 2.50 12.28
CA ALA A 65 -3.18 2.74 13.68
C ALA A 65 -4.18 1.71 14.22
N GLN A 66 -5.01 1.12 13.36
CA GLN A 66 -5.90 0.00 13.71
C GLN A 66 -5.25 -1.39 13.57
N GLY A 67 -3.94 -1.45 13.32
CA GLY A 67 -3.17 -2.68 13.21
C GLY A 67 -3.12 -3.31 11.81
N ALA A 68 -3.61 -2.63 10.78
CA ALA A 68 -3.51 -3.12 9.41
C ALA A 68 -2.05 -3.12 8.94
N ARG A 69 -1.67 -4.12 8.13
CA ARG A 69 -0.40 -4.12 7.40
C ARG A 69 -0.61 -3.48 6.03
N VAL A 70 -0.28 -2.20 5.93
CA VAL A 70 -0.62 -1.34 4.78
C VAL A 70 0.54 -1.21 3.81
N PHE A 71 0.41 -1.77 2.62
CA PHE A 71 1.31 -1.50 1.52
C PHE A 71 0.88 -0.24 0.77
N ASN A 72 1.82 0.65 0.49
CA ASN A 72 1.55 1.81 -0.34
C ASN A 72 1.48 1.42 -1.81
N GLY A 73 0.45 1.88 -2.50
CA GLY A 73 0.33 1.73 -3.94
C GLY A 73 0.76 2.97 -4.72
N CYS A 74 0.86 4.14 -4.09
CA CYS A 74 1.09 5.42 -4.77
C CYS A 74 2.57 5.76 -4.90
N ASP A 75 3.08 5.86 -6.13
CA ASP A 75 4.51 6.05 -6.41
C ASP A 75 5.13 7.23 -5.63
N TYR A 76 4.52 8.41 -5.66
CA TYR A 76 5.06 9.57 -4.94
C TYR A 76 4.91 9.51 -3.41
N LEU A 77 4.24 8.48 -2.88
CA LEU A 77 4.19 8.20 -1.45
C LEU A 77 5.17 7.09 -1.01
N ASN A 78 5.97 6.52 -1.92
CA ASN A 78 6.87 5.41 -1.60
C ASN A 78 7.78 5.70 -0.41
N PHE A 79 8.54 6.80 -0.44
CA PHE A 79 9.43 7.14 0.67
C PHE A 79 8.68 7.44 1.97
N TYR A 80 7.62 8.24 1.90
CA TYR A 80 6.87 8.67 3.09
C TYR A 80 6.15 7.50 3.78
N SER A 81 5.55 6.60 3.00
CA SER A 81 4.88 5.42 3.54
C SER A 81 5.85 4.47 4.23
N LEU A 82 7.04 4.26 3.65
CA LEU A 82 8.10 3.46 4.29
C LEU A 82 8.56 4.07 5.61
N LEU A 83 8.72 5.40 5.69
CA LEU A 83 9.04 6.08 6.95
C LEU A 83 7.96 5.91 8.01
N SER A 84 6.69 5.86 7.61
CA SER A 84 5.56 5.61 8.49
C SER A 84 5.37 4.14 8.86
N GLY A 85 6.30 3.26 8.48
CA GLY A 85 6.29 1.85 8.86
C GLY A 85 5.54 0.92 7.91
N ALA A 86 5.22 1.36 6.69
CA ALA A 86 4.68 0.46 5.68
C ALA A 86 5.67 -0.71 5.44
N PRO A 87 5.19 -1.98 5.40
CA PRO A 87 6.03 -3.15 5.17
C PRO A 87 6.65 -3.19 3.76
N GLY A 88 6.14 -2.39 2.83
CA GLY A 88 6.65 -2.30 1.47
C GLY A 88 5.74 -1.45 0.58
N VAL A 89 6.06 -1.43 -0.72
CA VAL A 89 5.35 -0.64 -1.73
C VAL A 89 5.04 -1.48 -2.97
N PHE A 90 3.92 -1.21 -3.63
CA PHE A 90 3.50 -1.80 -4.91
C PHE A 90 3.30 -0.70 -5.93
N THR A 91 4.34 -0.42 -6.71
CA THR A 91 4.51 0.85 -7.42
C THR A 91 4.84 0.65 -8.90
N GLY A 92 4.35 1.54 -9.77
CA GLY A 92 4.58 1.46 -11.22
C GLY A 92 6.04 1.67 -11.59
N SER A 93 6.71 2.64 -10.93
CA SER A 93 8.14 2.94 -11.06
C SER A 93 9.04 1.74 -10.76
N GLY A 94 8.54 0.72 -10.07
CA GLY A 94 9.19 -0.58 -9.89
C GLY A 94 9.66 -1.22 -11.20
N ASN A 95 8.95 -1.00 -12.29
CA ASN A 95 9.31 -1.54 -13.60
C ASN A 95 10.50 -0.82 -14.26
N ALA A 96 10.75 0.45 -13.90
CA ALA A 96 11.80 1.27 -14.52
C ALA A 96 13.05 1.39 -13.64
N VAL A 97 12.89 1.44 -12.32
CA VAL A 97 13.97 1.66 -11.34
C VAL A 97 13.94 0.65 -10.17
N PRO A 98 13.86 -0.67 -10.45
CA PRO A 98 13.68 -1.68 -9.40
C PRO A 98 14.81 -1.66 -8.36
N GLN A 99 16.06 -1.56 -8.80
CA GLN A 99 17.23 -1.58 -7.91
C GLN A 99 17.24 -0.39 -6.96
N GLN A 100 16.84 0.78 -7.44
CA GLN A 100 16.79 2.00 -6.65
C GLN A 100 15.65 1.97 -5.64
N LEU A 101 14.50 1.36 -5.98
CA LEU A 101 13.40 1.19 -5.03
C LEU A 101 13.73 0.17 -3.93
N VAL A 102 14.41 -0.93 -4.27
CA VAL A 102 14.95 -1.86 -3.26
C VAL A 102 15.96 -1.16 -2.37
N ARG A 103 16.90 -0.39 -2.95
CA ARG A 103 17.87 0.39 -2.17
C ARG A 103 17.18 1.42 -1.26
N LEU A 104 16.13 2.08 -1.74
CA LEU A 104 15.34 3.02 -0.94
C LEU A 104 14.70 2.31 0.26
N TYR A 105 14.11 1.14 0.04
CA TYR A 105 13.57 0.29 1.10
C TYR A 105 14.63 -0.05 2.14
N ASP A 106 15.77 -0.61 1.71
CA ASP A 106 16.84 -1.04 2.61
C ASP A 106 17.38 0.12 3.45
N LEU A 107 17.58 1.30 2.83
CA LEU A 107 18.04 2.50 3.52
C LEU A 107 17.07 2.99 4.59
N VAL A 108 15.76 2.94 4.31
CA VAL A 108 14.72 3.29 5.30
C VAL A 108 14.71 2.28 6.45
N GLN A 109 14.74 0.98 6.15
CA GLN A 109 14.76 -0.08 7.16
C GLN A 109 16.02 0.00 8.06
N SER A 110 17.17 0.32 7.47
CA SER A 110 18.43 0.51 8.21
C SER A 110 18.56 1.89 8.88
N LYS A 111 17.52 2.73 8.82
CA LYS A 111 17.48 4.10 9.36
C LYS A 111 18.57 5.04 8.79
N ASN A 112 19.10 4.75 7.61
CA ASN A 112 20.03 5.64 6.92
C ASN A 112 19.25 6.71 6.13
N LEU A 113 18.61 7.62 6.86
CA LEU A 113 17.63 8.55 6.30
C LEU A 113 18.26 9.63 5.42
N ALA A 114 19.53 9.97 5.63
CA ALA A 114 20.24 10.94 4.79
C ALA A 114 20.41 10.41 3.35
N GLU A 115 20.92 9.18 3.21
CA GLU A 115 21.03 8.54 1.90
C GLU A 115 19.66 8.22 1.30
N ALA A 116 18.70 7.76 2.12
CA ALA A 116 17.34 7.49 1.66
C ALA A 116 16.70 8.75 1.05
N THR A 117 16.84 9.90 1.72
CA THR A 117 16.32 11.19 1.25
C THR A 117 17.00 11.62 -0.05
N ALA A 118 18.33 11.52 -0.12
CA ALA A 118 19.08 11.87 -1.32
C ALA A 118 18.69 11.01 -2.52
N LEU A 119 18.46 9.71 -2.31
CA LEU A 119 17.96 8.80 -3.35
C LEU A 119 16.52 9.14 -3.73
N TRP A 120 15.64 9.36 -2.75
CA TRP A 120 14.24 9.70 -2.99
C TRP A 120 14.09 10.96 -3.86
N LEU A 121 14.87 12.00 -3.58
CA LEU A 121 14.83 13.24 -4.38
C LEU A 121 15.17 13.01 -5.86
N LYS A 122 16.01 12.01 -6.17
CA LYS A 122 16.31 11.59 -7.55
C LYS A 122 15.18 10.78 -8.19
N LEU A 123 14.47 9.97 -7.41
CA LEU A 123 13.36 9.12 -7.88
C LEU A 123 12.02 9.88 -7.98
N ARG A 124 11.86 10.97 -7.23
CA ARG A 124 10.62 11.73 -7.12
C ARG A 124 10.06 12.20 -8.47
N PRO A 125 10.86 12.75 -9.42
CA PRO A 125 10.32 13.17 -10.71
C PRO A 125 9.67 12.03 -11.50
N LEU A 126 10.30 10.84 -11.52
CA LEU A 126 9.72 9.64 -12.14
C LEU A 126 8.45 9.18 -11.42
N SER A 127 8.47 9.21 -10.09
CA SER A 127 7.33 8.80 -9.25
C SER A 127 6.10 9.69 -9.48
N LEU A 128 6.32 10.99 -9.77
CA LEU A 128 5.25 11.91 -10.16
C LEU A 128 4.78 11.66 -11.59
N LEU A 129 5.69 11.32 -12.52
CA LEU A 129 5.35 11.04 -13.92
C LEU A 129 4.49 9.78 -14.08
N LEU A 130 4.76 8.73 -13.30
CA LEU A 130 4.08 7.44 -13.43
C LEU A 130 2.79 7.34 -12.62
N TRP A 131 2.46 8.36 -11.82
CA TRP A 131 1.23 8.45 -11.03
C TRP A 131 0.40 9.65 -11.48
N THR A 132 0.01 9.63 -12.76
CA THR A 132 -0.85 10.63 -13.41
C THR A 132 -2.19 10.03 -13.78
#